data_AF-A0A395HZI6-F1
#
_entry.id   AF-A0A395HZI6-F1
#
_cell.length_a   1.000
_cell.length_b   1.000
_cell.length_c   1.000
_cell.angle_alpha   90.00
_cell.angle_beta   90.00
_cell.angle_gamma   90.00
#
_symmetry.space_group_name_H-M   'P 1'
#
loop_
_entity.id
_entity.type
_entity.pdbx_description
1 polymer ?
#
loop_
_entity_poly.entity_id
_entity_poly.type
_entity_poly.pdbx_seq_one_letter_code
_entity_poly.pdbx_strand_id
1 'polypeptide(L)'
;MQLKSLLLTLATTLSLATADLIEYCPFAQDKTGMLQHAYCCDRFESGLHTDLAVEGFGCQSVTEPVAACPDGGSVVCCYTINTQFICTANAILEDD
;
A
#
# COMPACT_ATOMS: atom_id res chain seq x y z
N MET A 1 44.14 -5.35 -48.92
CA MET A 1 44.63 -4.73 -47.67
C MET A 1 43.70 -3.54 -47.42
N GLN A 2 42.94 -3.41 -46.34
CA GLN A 2 43.38 -3.47 -44.95
C GLN A 2 42.23 -3.90 -44.02
N LEU A 3 42.57 -4.82 -43.13
CA LEU A 3 41.91 -5.14 -41.87
C LEU A 3 42.06 -3.94 -40.91
N LYS A 4 40.99 -3.50 -40.23
CA LYS A 4 40.95 -2.62 -39.02
C LYS A 4 39.49 -2.19 -38.80
N SER A 5 38.85 -2.28 -37.65
CA SER A 5 39.26 -2.64 -36.29
C SER A 5 38.00 -3.11 -35.55
N LEU A 6 38.15 -4.13 -34.69
CA LEU A 6 37.16 -4.50 -33.68
C LEU A 6 36.94 -3.31 -32.72
N LEU A 7 35.69 -2.90 -32.52
CA LEU A 7 35.27 -2.13 -31.34
C LEU A 7 34.21 -2.96 -30.62
N LEU A 8 34.65 -3.68 -29.59
CA LEU A 8 33.80 -4.45 -28.70
C LEU A 8 33.28 -3.49 -27.62
N THR A 9 32.09 -2.94 -27.83
CA THR A 9 31.38 -2.15 -26.82
C THR A 9 30.87 -3.06 -25.72
N LEU A 10 31.52 -3.03 -24.56
CA LEU A 10 31.04 -3.65 -23.33
C LEU A 10 29.77 -2.92 -22.88
N ALA A 11 28.60 -3.47 -23.19
CA ALA A 11 27.34 -3.05 -22.60
C ALA A 11 27.29 -3.58 -21.16
N THR A 12 27.63 -2.74 -20.18
CA THR A 12 27.36 -3.04 -18.78
C THR A 12 25.86 -2.91 -18.56
N THR A 13 25.15 -4.03 -18.55
CA THR A 13 23.78 -4.12 -18.05
C THR A 13 23.83 -3.92 -16.54
N LEU A 14 23.60 -2.69 -16.07
CA LEU A 14 23.26 -2.49 -14.67
C LEU A 14 21.85 -3.05 -14.49
N SER A 15 21.75 -4.22 -13.88
CA SER A 15 20.49 -4.70 -13.33
C SER A 15 20.13 -3.75 -12.19
N LEU A 16 19.14 -2.88 -12.37
CA LEU A 16 18.50 -2.23 -11.24
C LEU A 16 17.86 -3.33 -10.42
N ALA A 17 18.38 -3.58 -9.22
CA ALA A 17 17.64 -4.33 -8.22
C ALA A 17 16.37 -3.53 -7.94
N THR A 18 15.22 -4.07 -8.32
CA THR A 18 13.93 -3.62 -7.81
C THR A 18 13.90 -4.09 -6.37
N ALA A 19 13.91 -3.16 -5.41
CA ALA A 19 13.56 -3.50 -4.05
C ALA A 19 12.05 -3.80 -4.04
N ASP A 20 11.67 -4.97 -3.53
CA ASP A 20 10.28 -5.35 -3.41
C ASP A 20 9.71 -4.59 -2.21
N LEU A 21 8.67 -3.79 -2.45
CA LEU A 21 7.99 -3.08 -1.38
C LEU A 21 7.00 -4.05 -0.71
N ILE A 22 6.88 -3.97 0.61
CA ILE A 22 5.89 -4.69 1.39
C ILE A 22 4.92 -3.67 1.99
N GLU A 23 3.64 -3.85 1.72
CA GLU A 23 2.58 -3.11 2.40
C GLU A 23 1.94 -4.03 3.45
N TYR A 24 1.96 -3.61 4.72
CA TYR A 24 1.28 -4.35 5.77
C TYR A 24 0.34 -3.47 6.58
N CYS A 25 -0.69 -4.13 7.10
CA CYS A 25 -1.65 -3.52 8.00
C CYS A 25 -1.37 -3.89 9.45
N PRO A 26 -1.18 -2.89 10.34
CA PRO A 26 -1.16 -3.13 11.76
C PRO A 26 -2.44 -3.85 12.21
N PHE A 27 -2.32 -4.67 13.26
CA PHE A 27 -3.48 -5.26 13.90
C PHE A 27 -4.43 -4.17 14.42
N ALA A 28 -5.75 -4.45 14.44
CA ALA A 28 -6.77 -3.44 14.73
C ALA A 28 -6.49 -2.64 16.01
N GLN A 29 -6.27 -1.33 15.86
CA GLN A 29 -5.86 -0.44 16.96
C GLN A 29 -7.02 -0.06 17.88
N ASP A 30 -8.26 -0.35 17.46
CA ASP A 30 -9.47 -0.17 18.25
C ASP A 30 -9.73 -1.31 19.25
N LYS A 31 -8.77 -2.26 19.38
CA LYS A 31 -8.79 -3.40 20.32
C LYS A 31 -9.88 -4.43 20.04
N THR A 32 -10.48 -4.42 18.86
CA THR A 32 -11.47 -5.44 18.46
C THR A 32 -10.87 -6.80 18.18
N GLY A 33 -9.57 -6.85 17.91
CA GLY A 33 -8.89 -8.09 17.54
C GLY A 33 -9.14 -8.53 16.10
N MET A 34 -9.63 -7.62 15.26
CA MET A 34 -9.92 -7.90 13.85
C MET A 34 -8.67 -7.82 12.99
N LEU A 35 -8.53 -8.75 12.05
CA LEU A 35 -7.52 -8.66 11.00
C LEU A 35 -7.95 -7.58 10.00
N GLN A 36 -7.01 -6.75 9.58
CA GLN A 36 -7.24 -5.63 8.67
C GLN A 36 -6.58 -5.88 7.33
N HIS A 37 -7.16 -5.28 6.29
CA HIS A 37 -6.61 -5.25 4.94
C HIS A 37 -6.48 -3.81 4.46
N ALA A 38 -5.64 -3.60 3.47
CA ALA A 38 -5.35 -2.28 2.93
C ALA A 38 -6.45 -1.82 1.95
N TYR A 39 -6.89 -0.57 2.11
CA TYR A 39 -7.90 0.06 1.29
C TYR A 39 -7.55 1.51 0.98
N CYS A 40 -8.03 1.97 -0.18
CA CYS A 40 -8.18 3.38 -0.49
C CYS A 40 -9.65 3.76 -0.38
N CYS A 41 -9.98 4.73 0.47
CA CYS A 41 -11.35 5.18 0.70
C CYS A 41 -11.51 6.66 0.35
N ASP A 42 -12.64 7.04 -0.23
CA ASP A 42 -12.89 8.40 -0.72
C ASP A 42 -13.18 9.39 0.43
N ARG A 43 -13.75 8.89 1.53
CA ARG A 43 -14.20 9.71 2.66
C ARG A 43 -14.25 8.91 3.95
N PHE A 44 -14.15 9.63 5.06
CA PHE A 44 -14.17 9.08 6.41
C PHE A 44 -15.18 9.81 7.29
N GLU A 45 -15.86 9.08 8.16
CA GLU A 45 -16.70 9.62 9.22
C GLU A 45 -16.26 9.06 10.59
N SER A 46 -16.49 9.82 11.65
CA SER A 46 -16.19 9.36 13.01
C SER A 46 -17.02 8.13 13.37
N GLY A 47 -16.39 7.12 13.97
CA GLY A 47 -17.11 5.95 14.47
C GLY A 47 -18.16 6.34 15.50
N LEU A 48 -19.36 5.79 15.38
CA LEU A 48 -20.51 6.11 16.26
C LEU A 48 -20.25 5.79 17.74
N HIS A 49 -19.33 4.89 18.03
CA HIS A 49 -19.14 4.32 19.37
C HIS A 49 -17.69 4.34 19.87
N THR A 50 -16.76 4.91 19.10
CA THR A 50 -15.34 4.93 19.44
C THR A 50 -14.62 6.06 18.69
N ASP A 51 -13.62 6.66 19.35
CA ASP A 51 -12.66 7.59 18.74
C ASP A 51 -11.42 6.88 18.19
N LEU A 52 -11.32 5.55 18.38
CA LEU A 52 -10.21 4.72 17.94
C LEU A 52 -10.38 4.18 16.50
N ALA A 53 -11.52 4.43 15.87
CA ALA A 53 -11.82 3.98 14.52
C ALA A 53 -12.66 5.01 13.76
N VAL A 54 -12.52 4.99 12.44
CA VAL A 54 -13.33 5.78 11.52
C VAL A 54 -14.03 4.86 10.52
N GLU A 55 -15.20 5.26 10.07
CA GLU A 55 -15.92 4.57 8.99
C GLU A 55 -15.43 5.09 7.64
N GLY A 56 -14.90 4.20 6.81
CA GLY A 56 -14.50 4.48 5.44
C GLY A 56 -15.65 4.24 4.46
N PHE A 57 -15.76 5.10 3.45
CA PHE A 57 -16.72 4.94 2.36
C PHE A 57 -16.04 5.03 1.00
N GLY A 58 -16.61 4.36 0.00
CA GLY A 58 -16.01 4.27 -1.34
C GLY A 58 -14.74 3.43 -1.37
N CYS A 59 -14.54 2.55 -0.37
CA CYS A 59 -13.30 1.84 -0.19
C CYS A 59 -13.04 0.80 -1.29
N GLN A 60 -11.83 0.83 -1.85
CA GLN A 60 -11.33 -0.11 -2.83
C GLN A 60 -10.12 -0.84 -2.25
N SER A 61 -10.10 -2.17 -2.39
CA SER A 61 -8.99 -2.99 -1.90
C SER A 61 -7.71 -2.64 -2.64
N VAL A 62 -6.63 -2.50 -1.89
CA VAL A 62 -5.27 -2.44 -2.43
C VAL A 62 -4.72 -3.86 -2.41
N THR A 63 -4.34 -4.37 -3.57
CA THR A 63 -3.80 -5.74 -3.72
C THR A 63 -2.30 -5.76 -3.96
N GLU A 64 -1.74 -4.63 -4.39
CA GLU A 64 -0.32 -4.43 -4.63
C GLU A 64 0.13 -3.22 -3.81
N PRO A 65 1.33 -3.25 -3.21
CA PRO A 65 1.87 -2.14 -2.42
C PRO A 65 1.86 -0.82 -3.20
N VAL A 66 1.25 0.23 -2.64
CA VAL A 66 1.24 1.57 -3.25
C VAL A 66 1.63 2.63 -2.24
N ALA A 67 2.39 3.63 -2.70
CA ALA A 67 2.80 4.74 -1.84
C ALA A 67 1.63 5.67 -1.44
N ALA A 68 0.60 5.74 -2.27
CA ALA A 68 -0.58 6.58 -2.05
C ALA A 68 -1.78 6.09 -2.86
N CYS A 69 -2.97 6.46 -2.42
CA CYS A 69 -4.21 6.27 -3.13
C CYS A 69 -4.32 7.15 -4.38
N PRO A 70 -5.20 6.83 -5.35
CA PRO A 70 -5.32 7.57 -6.61
C PRO A 70 -5.66 9.07 -6.44
N ASP A 71 -6.30 9.43 -5.33
CA ASP A 71 -6.64 10.80 -4.93
C ASP A 71 -5.50 11.52 -4.18
N GLY A 72 -4.36 10.84 -3.98
CA GLY A 72 -3.23 11.32 -3.19
C GLY A 72 -3.39 11.08 -1.68
N GLY A 73 -4.48 10.41 -1.25
CA GLY A 73 -4.69 10.01 0.13
C GLY A 73 -3.75 8.89 0.58
N SER A 74 -3.68 8.66 1.90
CA SER A 74 -2.95 7.52 2.45
C SER A 74 -3.77 6.23 2.32
N VAL A 75 -3.09 5.12 2.07
CA VAL A 75 -3.71 3.79 2.19
C VAL A 75 -4.03 3.53 3.65
N VAL A 76 -5.26 3.09 3.92
CA VAL A 76 -5.77 2.84 5.27
C VAL A 76 -6.01 1.35 5.50
N CYS A 77 -5.84 0.94 6.74
CA CYS A 77 -6.10 -0.42 7.18
C CYS A 77 -7.47 -0.51 7.80
N CYS A 78 -8.32 -1.32 7.17
CA CYS A 78 -9.70 -1.48 7.56
C CYS A 78 -10.08 -2.96 7.65
N TYR A 79 -11.06 -3.24 8.48
CA TYR A 79 -11.78 -4.51 8.48
C TYR A 79 -13.26 -4.23 8.20
N THR A 80 -14.02 -5.26 7.81
CA THR A 80 -15.42 -5.07 7.42
C THR A 80 -16.37 -5.64 8.47
N ILE A 81 -17.35 -4.84 8.88
CA ILE A 81 -18.54 -5.32 9.60
C ILE A 81 -19.73 -5.12 8.66
N ASN A 82 -20.33 -6.23 8.20
CA ASN A 82 -21.38 -6.21 7.18
C ASN A 82 -20.91 -5.51 5.90
N THR A 83 -21.37 -4.28 5.65
CA THR A 83 -21.02 -3.46 4.48
C THR A 83 -20.22 -2.21 4.85
N GLN A 84 -19.89 -2.01 6.12
CA GLN A 84 -19.10 -0.88 6.61
C GLN A 84 -17.63 -1.26 6.73
N PHE A 85 -16.76 -0.37 6.26
CA PHE A 85 -15.33 -0.45 6.45
C PHE A 85 -14.96 0.33 7.70
N ILE A 86 -14.39 -0.38 8.68
CA ILE A 86 -13.93 0.20 9.93
C ILE A 86 -12.41 0.30 9.85
N CYS A 87 -11.89 1.51 9.78
CA CYS A 87 -10.48 1.79 9.57
C CYS A 87 -9.85 2.29 10.87
N THR A 88 -8.72 1.69 11.26
CA THR A 88 -8.10 1.97 12.57
C THR A 88 -6.66 2.43 12.49
N ALA A 89 -6.03 2.33 11.31
CA ALA A 89 -4.64 2.72 11.08
C ALA A 89 -4.39 3.09 9.62
N ASN A 90 -3.24 3.69 9.35
CA ASN A 90 -2.69 3.77 7.99
C ASN A 90 -1.89 2.49 7.70
N ALA A 91 -1.86 2.08 6.43
CA ALA A 91 -0.95 1.03 5.98
C ALA A 91 0.49 1.52 6.06
N ILE A 92 1.40 0.58 6.31
CA ILE A 92 2.83 0.84 6.40
C ILE A 92 3.48 0.20 5.19
N LEU A 93 4.24 1.02 4.45
CA LEU A 93 5.03 0.61 3.31
C LEU A 93 6.50 0.51 3.75
N GLU A 94 7.05 -0.70 3.67
CA GLU A 94 8.45 -1.01 4.00
C GLU A 94 9.17 -1.55 2.77
N ASP A 95 10.48 -1.34 2.72
CA ASP A 95 11.39 -1.99 1.76
C ASP A 95 11.78 -3.35 2.37
N ASP A 96 11.66 -4.44 1.61
CA ASP A 96 12.08 -5.79 2.05
C ASP A 96 13.62 -5.91 2.19
#